data_AF-A0A7Z9Y4E5-F1
#
_entry.id   AF-A0A7Z9Y4E5-F1
#
_cell.length_a   1.000
_cell.length_b   1.000
_cell.length_c   1.000
_cell.angle_alpha   90.00
_cell.angle_beta   90.00
_cell.angle_gamma   90.00
#
_symmetry.space_group_name_H-M   'P 1'
#
loop_
_entity.id
_entity.type
_entity.pdbx_description
1 polymer ?
#
loop_
_entity_poly.entity_id
_entity_poly.type
_entity_poly.pdbx_seq_one_letter_code
_entity_poly.pdbx_strand_id
1 'polypeptide(L)'
;MPNQFKLEPFNPGWGMGSSHIQTILGKYARGATAGIVFHRRRIETPDGDFFDLDFPEIAGLPLDETTPIVLLLHGLEGHSRRGYMCQTYRLLARQGIRSAGMNFRSCSGEMNRQPWSYHAGATEDVALALDALEA
;
A
#
# COMPACT_ATOMS: atom_id res chain seq x y z
N MET A 1 19.07 0.81 21.09
CA MET A 1 17.73 0.43 21.59
C MET A 1 17.69 -1.10 21.65
N PRO A 2 17.48 -1.75 22.81
CA PRO A 2 17.25 -3.19 22.80
C PRO A 2 15.93 -3.45 22.07
N ASN A 3 15.99 -4.26 21.02
CA ASN A 3 14.84 -4.65 20.21
C ASN A 3 13.93 -5.57 21.03
N GLN A 4 13.00 -5.01 21.79
CA GLN A 4 12.06 -5.76 22.63
C GLN A 4 10.80 -6.14 21.83
N PHE A 5 10.96 -6.50 20.56
CA PHE A 5 9.87 -7.03 19.76
C PHE A 5 9.59 -8.47 20.18
N LYS A 6 8.50 -8.66 20.92
CA LYS A 6 8.03 -9.98 21.34
C LYS A 6 6.91 -10.42 20.40
N LEU A 7 7.15 -11.50 19.66
CA LEU A 7 6.12 -12.14 18.83
C LEU A 7 5.11 -12.82 19.76
N GLU A 8 3.90 -12.27 19.82
CA GLU A 8 2.79 -12.93 20.49
C GLU A 8 2.24 -14.05 19.59
N PRO A 9 1.94 -15.25 20.13
CA PRO A 9 1.38 -16.34 19.35
C PRO A 9 0.05 -15.94 18.69
N PHE A 10 -0.15 -16.34 17.44
CA PHE A 10 -1.41 -16.10 16.75
C PHE A 10 -2.53 -16.89 17.42
N ASN A 11 -3.55 -16.19 17.92
CA ASN A 11 -4.76 -16.78 18.46
C ASN A 11 -5.95 -16.47 17.52
N PRO A 12 -6.46 -17.46 16.76
CA PRO A 12 -7.58 -17.21 15.86
C PRO A 12 -8.84 -16.85 16.64
N GLY A 13 -9.64 -15.94 16.10
CA GLY A 13 -10.98 -15.68 16.64
C GLY A 13 -11.87 -16.92 16.54
N TRP A 14 -12.98 -16.92 17.29
CA TRP A 14 -13.93 -18.02 17.31
C TRP A 14 -14.42 -18.39 15.88
N GLY A 15 -14.35 -19.67 15.53
CA GLY A 15 -14.70 -20.16 14.20
C GLY A 15 -13.65 -19.92 13.10
N MET A 16 -12.52 -19.28 13.39
CA MET A 16 -11.45 -18.97 12.43
C MET A 16 -10.21 -19.85 12.59
N GLY A 17 -10.33 -21.07 13.13
CA GLY A 17 -9.19 -21.97 13.31
C GLY A 17 -8.57 -22.50 12.00
N SER A 18 -9.29 -22.42 10.88
CA SER A 18 -8.81 -22.86 9.56
C SER A 18 -8.23 -21.72 8.73
N SER A 19 -7.00 -21.88 8.27
CA SER A 19 -6.32 -20.93 7.37
C SER A 19 -7.06 -20.73 6.05
N HIS A 20 -7.73 -21.76 5.53
CA HIS A 20 -8.53 -21.67 4.32
C HIS A 20 -9.75 -20.78 4.52
N ILE A 21 -10.45 -20.94 5.66
CA ILE A 21 -11.60 -20.09 5.99
C ILE A 21 -11.15 -18.63 6.09
N GLN A 22 -10.07 -18.34 6.81
CA GLN A 22 -9.53 -16.99 6.92
C GLN A 22 -9.18 -16.38 5.55
N THR A 23 -8.59 -17.17 4.65
CA THR A 23 -8.22 -16.73 3.30
C THR A 23 -9.44 -16.36 2.48
N ILE A 24 -10.44 -17.25 2.45
CA ILE A 24 -11.70 -17.05 1.72
C ILE A 24 -12.43 -15.84 2.29
N LEU A 25 -12.64 -15.80 3.61
CA LEU A 25 -13.35 -14.70 4.27
C LEU A 25 -12.66 -13.36 4.03
N GLY A 26 -11.32 -13.33 4.12
CA GLY A 26 -10.54 -12.13 3.87
C GLY A 26 -10.73 -11.58 2.45
N LYS A 27 -10.94 -12.44 1.45
CA LYS A 27 -11.23 -12.00 0.08
C LYS A 27 -12.57 -11.25 -0.01
N TYR A 28 -13.60 -11.72 0.70
CA TYR A 28 -14.96 -11.19 0.56
C TYR A 28 -15.34 -10.12 1.60
N ALA A 29 -14.79 -10.18 2.81
CA ALA A 29 -15.16 -9.29 3.91
C ALA A 29 -14.41 -7.96 3.91
N ARG A 30 -13.28 -7.83 3.18
CA ARG A 30 -12.51 -6.59 3.14
C ARG A 30 -13.10 -5.59 2.13
N GLY A 31 -13.92 -4.67 2.62
CA GLY A 31 -14.40 -3.52 1.84
C GLY A 31 -13.24 -2.67 1.34
N ALA A 32 -13.19 -2.43 0.02
CA ALA A 32 -12.03 -1.84 -0.63
C ALA A 32 -11.92 -0.33 -0.37
N THR A 33 -12.86 0.50 -0.81
CA THR A 33 -12.58 1.95 -0.95
C THR A 33 -13.57 2.88 -0.24
N ALA A 34 -14.59 2.33 0.44
CA ALA A 34 -15.60 3.16 1.12
C ALA A 34 -14.95 4.13 2.14
N GLY A 35 -15.23 5.42 2.00
CA GLY A 35 -14.67 6.47 2.86
C GLY A 35 -13.18 6.77 2.64
N ILE A 36 -12.62 6.40 1.48
CA ILE A 36 -11.26 6.75 1.07
C ILE A 36 -11.30 7.51 -0.25
N VAL A 37 -10.74 8.70 -0.28
CA VAL A 37 -10.46 9.45 -1.51
C VAL A 37 -9.00 9.22 -1.89
N PHE A 38 -8.71 8.94 -3.17
CA PHE A 38 -7.35 8.69 -3.63
C PHE A 38 -6.89 9.81 -4.56
N HIS A 39 -5.80 10.48 -4.19
CA HIS A 39 -5.13 11.47 -5.02
C HIS A 39 -3.95 10.80 -5.71
N ARG A 40 -3.93 10.77 -7.04
CA ARG A 40 -2.87 10.09 -7.81
C ARG A 40 -1.81 11.09 -8.25
N ARG A 41 -0.54 10.71 -8.06
CA ARG A 41 0.63 11.39 -8.64
C ARG A 41 1.41 10.40 -9.50
N ARG A 42 1.64 10.75 -10.76
CA ARG A 42 2.52 9.99 -11.66
C ARG A 42 3.97 10.41 -11.44
N ILE A 43 4.86 9.43 -11.39
CA ILE A 43 6.31 9.62 -11.35
C ILE A 43 6.88 9.10 -12.67
N GLU A 44 7.51 9.98 -13.43
CA GLU A 44 8.24 9.61 -14.64
C GLU A 44 9.60 9.03 -14.22
N THR A 45 9.99 7.95 -14.88
CA THR A 45 11.23 7.21 -14.58
C THR A 45 12.34 7.62 -15.55
N PRO A 46 13.63 7.51 -15.16
CA PRO A 46 14.75 7.91 -16.02
C PRO A 46 14.82 7.18 -17.38
N ASP A 47 14.25 5.97 -17.47
CA ASP A 47 14.15 5.20 -18.72
C ASP A 47 12.94 5.57 -19.59
N GLY A 48 12.25 6.68 -19.26
CA GLY A 48 11.13 7.21 -20.05
C GLY A 48 9.81 6.49 -19.83
N ASP A 49 9.72 5.63 -18.83
CA ASP A 49 8.50 4.98 -18.37
C ASP A 49 7.85 5.73 -17.19
N PHE A 50 6.86 5.14 -16.53
CA PHE A 50 6.24 5.71 -15.34
C PHE A 50 5.75 4.68 -14.32
N PHE A 51 5.55 5.14 -13.09
CA PHE A 51 4.71 4.48 -12.08
C PHE A 51 3.84 5.51 -11.35
N ASP A 52 2.80 5.05 -10.65
CA ASP A 52 1.83 5.93 -10.01
C ASP A 52 1.79 5.73 -8.49
N LEU A 53 1.87 6.83 -7.74
CA LEU A 53 1.60 6.87 -6.30
C LEU A 53 0.15 7.32 -6.05
N ASP A 54 -0.59 6.54 -5.27
CA ASP A 54 -1.93 6.91 -4.78
C ASP A 54 -1.84 7.34 -3.31
N PHE A 55 -2.25 8.56 -2.99
CA PHE A 55 -2.32 9.11 -1.63
C PHE A 55 -3.76 9.00 -1.10
N PRO A 56 -4.03 8.12 -0.11
CA PRO A 56 -5.34 7.92 0.46
C PRO A 56 -5.65 8.97 1.53
N GLU A 57 -6.79 9.62 1.38
CA GLU A 57 -7.41 10.50 2.38
C GLU A 57 -8.59 9.75 3.02
N ILE A 58 -8.53 9.53 4.33
CA ILE A 58 -9.53 8.74 5.05
C ILE A 58 -10.55 9.67 5.71
N ALA A 59 -11.83 9.50 5.40
CA ALA A 59 -12.90 10.32 5.95
C ALA A 59 -12.90 10.31 7.49
N GLY A 60 -12.91 11.49 8.09
CA GLY A 60 -12.91 11.67 9.55
C GLY A 60 -11.56 11.48 10.23
N LEU A 61 -10.47 11.28 9.48
CA LEU A 61 -9.10 11.17 9.99
C LEU A 61 -8.17 12.12 9.20
N PRO A 62 -8.32 13.45 9.35
CA PRO A 62 -7.42 14.39 8.70
C PRO A 62 -6.00 14.24 9.27
N LEU A 63 -5.00 14.29 8.40
CA LEU A 63 -3.59 14.20 8.76
C LEU A 63 -2.84 15.42 8.20
N ASP A 64 -1.97 16.00 9.01
CA ASP A 64 -1.14 17.15 8.63
C ASP A 64 -0.02 16.72 7.67
N GLU A 65 0.43 17.63 6.80
CA GLU A 65 1.53 17.37 5.86
C GLU A 65 2.87 17.06 6.55
N THR A 66 3.07 17.55 7.77
CA THR A 66 4.26 17.31 8.62
C THR A 66 4.27 15.90 9.25
N THR A 67 3.19 15.15 9.12
CA THR A 67 3.05 13.81 9.69
C THR A 67 3.94 12.81 8.93
N PRO A 68 4.63 11.88 9.62
CA PRO A 68 5.41 10.84 8.97
C PRO A 68 4.56 10.06 7.95
N ILE A 69 5.20 9.65 6.86
CA ILE A 69 4.56 8.91 5.78
C ILE A 69 5.16 7.51 5.66
N VAL A 70 4.29 6.54 5.38
CA VAL A 70 4.69 5.15 5.09
C VAL A 70 4.38 4.84 3.62
N LEU A 71 5.40 4.43 2.88
CA LEU A 71 5.25 3.88 1.53
C LEU A 71 4.78 2.43 1.63
N LEU A 72 3.63 2.11 1.04
CA LEU A 72 3.09 0.76 0.96
C LEU A 72 3.28 0.20 -0.45
N LEU A 73 3.83 -1.01 -0.51
CA LEU A 73 4.04 -1.78 -1.73
C LEU A 73 3.02 -2.92 -1.80
N HIS A 74 2.34 -3.06 -2.94
CA HIS A 74 1.40 -4.16 -3.13
C HIS A 74 2.11 -5.47 -3.53
N GLY A 75 1.44 -6.62 -3.41
CA GLY A 75 1.95 -7.90 -3.89
C GLY A 75 1.77 -8.12 -5.40
N LEU A 76 2.12 -9.32 -5.89
CA LEU A 76 1.96 -9.73 -7.30
C LEU A 76 0.53 -9.47 -7.81
N GLU A 77 0.42 -8.86 -8.99
CA GLU A 77 -0.82 -8.47 -9.68
C GLU A 77 -1.81 -7.68 -8.79
N GLY A 78 -1.24 -6.95 -7.84
CA GLY A 78 -1.94 -6.05 -6.93
C GLY A 78 -2.19 -4.67 -7.53
N HIS A 79 -2.67 -3.79 -6.67
CA HIS A 79 -2.69 -2.35 -6.88
C HIS A 79 -2.89 -1.68 -5.52
N SER A 80 -2.57 -0.39 -5.42
CA SER A 80 -2.65 0.41 -4.20
C SER A 80 -4.05 0.50 -3.57
N ARG A 81 -5.11 0.15 -4.32
CA ARG A 81 -6.52 0.22 -3.87
C ARG A 81 -7.13 -1.14 -3.51
N ARG A 82 -6.31 -2.21 -3.40
CA ARG A 82 -6.77 -3.52 -2.94
C ARG A 82 -7.25 -3.44 -1.49
N GLY A 83 -8.23 -4.26 -1.12
CA GLY A 83 -8.84 -4.21 0.21
C GLY A 83 -7.84 -4.31 1.36
N TYR A 84 -6.78 -5.10 1.24
CA TYR A 84 -5.74 -5.17 2.28
C TYR A 84 -4.96 -3.85 2.39
N MET A 85 -4.60 -3.19 1.27
CA MET A 85 -3.95 -1.88 1.27
C MET A 85 -4.82 -0.85 1.97
N CYS A 86 -6.11 -0.82 1.65
CA CYS A 86 -7.06 0.10 2.24
C CYS A 86 -7.27 -0.11 3.74
N GLN A 87 -7.23 -1.35 4.22
CA GLN A 87 -7.24 -1.61 5.67
C GLN A 87 -5.95 -1.11 6.33
N THR A 88 -4.79 -1.28 5.68
CA THR A 88 -3.52 -0.75 6.17
C THR A 88 -3.52 0.78 6.24
N TYR A 89 -4.02 1.48 5.21
CA TYR A 89 -4.16 2.95 5.25
C TYR A 89 -5.04 3.42 6.41
N ARG A 90 -6.18 2.75 6.64
CA ARG A 90 -7.05 3.08 7.78
C ARG A 90 -6.34 2.85 9.12
N LEU A 91 -5.57 1.78 9.24
CA LEU A 91 -4.80 1.50 10.45
C LEU A 91 -3.75 2.59 10.69
N LEU A 92 -2.96 2.93 9.66
CA LEU A 92 -1.95 3.98 9.74
C LEU A 92 -2.57 5.35 10.07
N ALA A 93 -3.67 5.72 9.40
CA ALA A 93 -4.36 6.98 9.68
C ALA A 93 -4.88 7.07 11.12
N ARG A 94 -5.39 5.98 11.70
CA ARG A 94 -5.79 5.93 13.12
C ARG A 94 -4.61 6.06 14.08
N GLN A 95 -3.40 5.76 13.63
CA GLN A 95 -2.16 5.97 14.39
C GLN A 95 -1.55 7.36 14.11
N GLY A 96 -2.23 8.23 13.36
CA GLY A 96 -1.68 9.53 12.98
C GLY A 96 -0.48 9.39 12.03
N ILE A 97 -0.53 8.46 11.08
CA ILE A 97 0.54 8.22 10.11
C ILE A 97 -0.05 8.30 8.70
N ARG A 98 0.57 9.11 7.82
CA ARG A 98 0.18 9.21 6.41
C ARG A 98 0.64 7.98 5.63
N SER A 99 0.03 7.75 4.47
CA SER A 99 0.42 6.64 3.60
C SER A 99 0.57 7.10 2.16
N ALA A 100 1.44 6.43 1.42
CA ALA A 100 1.49 6.49 -0.04
C ALA A 100 1.44 5.05 -0.57
N GLY A 101 0.47 4.75 -1.43
CA GLY A 101 0.35 3.46 -2.09
C GLY A 101 1.07 3.48 -3.43
N MET A 102 2.17 2.76 -3.55
CA MET A 102 2.83 2.61 -4.85
C MET A 102 2.06 1.61 -5.71
N ASN A 103 1.72 1.99 -6.93
CA ASN A 103 1.36 1.06 -7.98
C ASN A 103 2.62 0.79 -8.78
N PHE A 104 3.07 -0.47 -8.82
CA PHE A 104 4.17 -0.84 -9.70
C PHE A 104 3.81 -0.58 -11.17
N ARG A 105 4.82 -0.53 -12.04
CA ARG A 105 4.62 -0.41 -13.49
C ARG A 105 3.55 -1.41 -13.95
N SER A 106 2.64 -0.94 -14.80
CA SER A 106 1.46 -1.70 -15.29
C SER A 106 0.37 -2.06 -14.27
N CYS A 107 0.50 -1.67 -12.99
CA CYS A 107 -0.48 -2.02 -11.95
C CYS A 107 -1.46 -0.89 -11.58
N SER A 108 -1.36 0.27 -12.22
CA SER A 108 -2.22 1.43 -11.93
C SER A 108 -3.49 1.51 -12.81
N GLY A 109 -3.66 0.56 -13.74
CA GLY A 109 -4.74 0.52 -14.73
C GLY A 109 -4.30 0.94 -16.14
N GLU A 110 -3.05 1.39 -16.29
CA GLU A 110 -2.42 1.71 -17.57
C GLU A 110 -1.15 0.88 -17.72
N MET A 111 -0.94 0.31 -18.92
CA MET A 111 0.29 -0.42 -19.23
C MET A 111 1.47 0.54 -19.30
N ASN A 112 2.61 0.08 -18.80
CA ASN A 112 3.86 0.81 -18.85
C ASN A 112 4.41 0.90 -20.29
N ARG A 113 5.27 1.88 -20.55
CA ARG A 113 5.78 2.20 -21.90
C ARG A 113 6.92 1.28 -22.32
N GLN A 114 7.71 0.81 -21.36
CA GLN A 114 8.86 -0.06 -21.61
C GLN A 114 8.45 -1.54 -21.55
N PRO A 115 9.18 -2.45 -22.22
CA PRO A 115 8.91 -3.88 -22.13
C PRO A 115 9.27 -4.47 -20.76
N TRP A 116 10.02 -3.74 -19.94
CA TRP A 116 10.39 -4.14 -18.59
C TRP A 116 9.20 -4.11 -17.63
N SER A 117 9.11 -5.07 -16.72
CA SER A 117 8.05 -5.16 -15.71
C SER A 117 8.63 -5.22 -14.30
N TYR A 118 7.81 -4.96 -13.29
CA TYR A 118 8.24 -5.06 -11.89
C TYR A 118 8.50 -6.52 -11.48
N HIS A 119 9.39 -6.69 -10.51
CA HIS A 119 9.60 -7.94 -9.79
C HIS A 119 10.14 -7.63 -8.40
N ALA A 120 10.26 -8.64 -7.53
CA ALA A 120 10.70 -8.46 -6.15
C ALA A 120 12.14 -7.91 -5.98
N GLY A 121 12.92 -7.85 -7.06
CA GLY A 121 14.28 -7.31 -7.08
C GLY A 121 14.41 -5.97 -7.80
N ALA A 122 13.34 -5.47 -8.42
CA ALA A 122 13.32 -4.15 -9.06
C ALA A 122 13.11 -3.10 -7.96
N THR A 123 14.19 -2.49 -7.50
CA THR A 123 14.20 -1.58 -6.33
C THR A 123 14.42 -0.12 -6.73
N GLU A 124 14.77 0.13 -7.98
CA GLU A 124 15.04 1.44 -8.56
C GLU A 124 13.82 2.35 -8.48
N ASP A 125 12.64 1.82 -8.87
CA ASP A 125 11.38 2.56 -8.78
C ASP A 125 10.99 2.84 -7.31
N VAL A 126 11.33 1.95 -6.37
CA VAL A 126 11.09 2.15 -4.94
C VAL A 126 11.99 3.26 -4.40
N ALA A 127 13.27 3.26 -4.77
CA ALA A 127 14.20 4.34 -4.41
C ALA A 127 13.69 5.69 -4.95
N LEU A 128 13.28 5.75 -6.22
CA LEU A 128 12.72 6.96 -6.82
C LEU A 128 11.43 7.42 -6.12
N ALA A 129 10.60 6.49 -5.66
CA ALA A 129 9.42 6.81 -4.88
C ALA A 129 9.77 7.43 -3.52
N LEU A 130 10.81 6.93 -2.84
CA LEU A 130 11.27 7.49 -1.57
C LEU A 130 11.82 8.91 -1.77
N ASP A 131 12.68 9.12 -2.78
CA ASP A 131 13.21 10.45 -3.12
C ASP A 131 12.07 11.45 -3.40
N ALA A 132 11.02 11.02 -4.10
CA ALA A 132 9.85 11.85 -4.42
C ALA A 132 8.95 12.17 -3.21
N LEU A 133 9.10 11.45 -2.09
CA LEU A 133 8.37 11.65 -0.83
C LEU A 133 9.17 12.46 0.20
N GLU A 134 10.50 12.53 0.07
CA GLU A 134 11.36 13.37 0.89
C GLU A 134 11.39 14.83 0.43
N ALA A 135 11.07 15.09 -0.86
CA ALA A 135 11.01 16.42 -1.47
C ALA A 135 9.69 17.15 -1.19
#